data_AF-A0A961CHB8-F1
#
_entry.id   AF-A0A961CHB8-F1
#
_cell.length_a   1.000
_cell.length_b   1.000
_cell.length_c   1.000
_cell.angle_alpha   90.00
_cell.angle_beta   90.00
_cell.angle_gamma   90.00
#
_symmetry.space_group_name_H-M   'P 1'
#
loop_
_entity.id
_entity.type
_entity.pdbx_description
1 polymer ?
#
loop_
_entity_poly.entity_id
_entity_poly.type
_entity_poly.pdbx_seq_one_letter_code
_entity_poly.pdbx_strand_id
1 'polypeptide(L)'
;MGGGEAVFFGGFMLLWLVMMVASIGGLALGVAALISAARLPDVAFGPWWDNTKSTWLLGIGVSYLIPFGFLVTGIYWFRTGKRSLHETGVVARPFWAGPPKPMPMAPSYPPPYAGPPTYGPPPGSPQPGPGPSGYGPPAYGPQPYTPATGPYGMPPESGAPQPPPASRPPSAPQAPPDPRSR
;
A
#
# COMPACT_ATOMS: atom_id res chain seq x y z
N MET A 1 33.14 -2.23 -50.61
CA MET A 1 32.97 -1.98 -49.17
C MET A 1 34.06 -2.71 -48.44
N GLY A 2 34.91 -2.00 -47.70
CA GLY A 2 35.95 -2.62 -46.89
C GLY A 2 35.35 -3.38 -45.71
N GLY A 3 35.99 -4.45 -45.25
CA GLY A 3 35.48 -5.25 -44.11
C GLY A 3 35.15 -4.42 -42.86
N GLY A 4 35.88 -3.33 -42.62
CA GLY A 4 35.61 -2.41 -41.50
C GLY A 4 34.28 -1.64 -41.64
N GLU A 5 33.88 -1.25 -42.85
CA GLU A 5 32.61 -0.55 -43.09
C GLU A 5 31.41 -1.47 -42.81
N ALA A 6 31.51 -2.74 -43.22
CA ALA A 6 30.46 -3.74 -43.00
C ALA A 6 30.26 -4.04 -41.50
N VAL A 7 31.35 -4.15 -40.73
CA VAL A 7 31.29 -4.37 -39.28
C VAL A 7 30.69 -3.16 -38.56
N PHE A 8 31.13 -1.94 -38.91
CA PHE A 8 30.57 -0.71 -38.34
C PHE A 8 29.07 -0.59 -38.64
N PHE A 9 28.68 -0.78 -39.89
CA PHE A 9 27.28 -0.70 -40.31
C PHE A 9 26.42 -1.77 -39.64
N GLY A 10 26.92 -3.02 -39.56
CA GLY A 10 26.24 -4.10 -38.85
C GLY A 10 26.04 -3.81 -37.37
N GLY A 11 27.08 -3.29 -36.68
CA GLY A 11 26.99 -2.88 -35.29
C GLY A 11 25.98 -1.75 -35.06
N PHE A 12 25.98 -0.74 -35.95
CA PHE A 12 25.00 0.34 -35.93
C PHE A 12 23.58 -0.17 -36.13
N MET A 13 23.34 -1.06 -37.11
CA MET A 13 22.01 -1.64 -37.36
C MET A 13 21.51 -2.45 -36.17
N LEU A 14 22.39 -3.20 -35.49
CA LEU A 14 22.03 -3.93 -34.28
C LEU A 14 21.64 -2.98 -33.14
N LEU A 15 22.46 -1.96 -32.87
CA LEU A 15 22.16 -0.95 -31.85
C LEU A 15 20.83 -0.26 -32.14
N TRP A 16 20.60 0.14 -33.40
CA TRP A 16 19.37 0.77 -33.85
C TRP A 16 18.16 -0.13 -33.63
N LEU A 17 18.26 -1.42 -33.97
CA LEU A 17 17.19 -2.39 -33.77
C LEU A 17 16.87 -2.58 -32.27
N VAL A 18 17.89 -2.66 -31.41
CA VAL A 18 17.71 -2.72 -29.95
C VAL A 18 16.99 -1.47 -29.44
N MET A 19 17.38 -0.28 -29.90
CA MET A 19 16.70 0.97 -29.52
C MET A 19 15.25 1.01 -30.00
N MET A 20 14.96 0.53 -31.21
CA MET A 20 13.60 0.45 -31.74
C MET A 20 12.72 -0.51 -30.92
N VAL A 21 13.23 -1.70 -30.62
CA VAL A 21 12.50 -2.68 -29.78
C VAL A 21 12.28 -2.14 -28.37
N ALA A 22 13.29 -1.51 -27.77
CA ALA A 22 13.16 -0.90 -26.45
C ALA A 22 12.14 0.26 -26.44
N SER A 23 12.10 1.05 -27.52
CA SER A 23 11.13 2.16 -27.67
C SER A 23 9.70 1.64 -27.78
N ILE A 24 9.44 0.71 -28.71
CA ILE A 24 8.10 0.14 -28.94
C ILE A 24 7.66 -0.67 -27.70
N GLY A 25 8.52 -1.55 -27.21
CA GLY A 25 8.24 -2.38 -26.04
C GLY A 25 8.01 -1.54 -24.79
N GLY A 26 8.80 -0.49 -24.59
CA GLY A 26 8.58 0.44 -23.51
C GLY A 26 7.25 1.17 -23.64
N LEU A 27 6.88 1.64 -24.83
CA LEU A 27 5.64 2.39 -25.03
C LEU A 27 4.43 1.52 -24.73
N ALA A 28 4.44 0.26 -25.20
CA ALA A 28 3.42 -0.72 -24.86
C ALA A 28 3.36 -0.97 -23.34
N LEU A 29 4.52 -1.04 -22.67
CA LEU A 29 4.61 -1.27 -21.23
C LEU A 29 4.13 -0.06 -20.41
N GLY A 30 4.42 1.17 -20.86
CA GLY A 30 3.90 2.40 -20.28
C GLY A 30 2.38 2.52 -20.43
N VAL A 31 1.83 2.16 -21.58
CA VAL A 31 0.36 2.15 -21.82
C VAL A 31 -0.30 1.11 -20.94
N ALA A 32 0.28 -0.10 -20.86
CA ALA A 32 -0.22 -1.16 -19.99
C ALA A 32 -0.18 -0.75 -18.51
N ALA A 33 0.87 -0.04 -18.06
CA ALA A 33 0.95 0.50 -16.71
C ALA A 33 -0.13 1.55 -16.44
N LEU A 34 -0.35 2.48 -17.38
CA LEU A 34 -1.39 3.51 -17.25
C LEU A 34 -2.79 2.90 -17.14
N ILE A 35 -3.13 1.96 -18.04
CA ILE A 35 -4.41 1.25 -18.01
C ILE A 35 -4.55 0.45 -16.72
N SER A 36 -3.49 -0.25 -16.30
CA SER A 36 -3.49 -1.04 -15.07
C SER A 36 -3.71 -0.17 -13.84
N ALA A 37 -3.06 0.99 -13.74
CA ALA A 37 -3.22 1.91 -12.62
C ALA A 37 -4.62 2.57 -12.62
N ALA A 38 -5.12 2.95 -13.80
CA ALA A 38 -6.43 3.58 -13.94
C ALA A 38 -7.59 2.65 -13.57
N ARG A 39 -7.48 1.35 -13.88
CA ARG A 39 -8.53 0.35 -13.60
C ARG A 39 -8.59 -0.12 -12.15
N LEU A 40 -7.55 0.12 -11.35
CA LEU A 40 -7.56 -0.27 -9.95
C LEU A 40 -8.47 0.67 -9.13
N PRO A 41 -9.24 0.13 -8.17
CA PRO A 41 -10.10 0.96 -7.32
C PRO A 41 -9.25 1.82 -6.37
N ASP A 42 -9.78 2.97 -5.96
CA ASP A 42 -9.00 3.95 -5.17
C ASP A 42 -8.53 3.38 -3.82
N VAL A 43 -9.32 2.48 -3.23
CA VAL A 43 -8.97 1.75 -1.99
C VAL A 43 -7.70 0.92 -2.10
N ALA A 44 -7.31 0.51 -3.32
CA ALA A 44 -6.07 -0.24 -3.55
C ALA A 44 -4.81 0.64 -3.43
N PHE A 45 -4.95 1.96 -3.46
CA PHE A 45 -3.83 2.92 -3.39
C PHE A 45 -3.62 3.49 -1.98
N GLY A 46 -4.35 2.97 -0.99
CA GLY A 46 -4.27 3.39 0.39
C GLY A 46 -5.45 4.28 0.79
N PRO A 47 -5.30 5.04 1.88
CA PRO A 47 -6.37 5.86 2.39
C PRO A 47 -6.80 6.96 1.42
N TRP A 48 -8.08 7.34 1.44
CA TRP A 48 -8.65 8.32 0.51
C TRP A 48 -8.01 9.71 0.56
N TRP A 49 -7.39 10.07 1.69
CA TRP A 49 -6.68 11.35 1.85
C TRP A 49 -5.27 11.33 1.23
N ASP A 50 -4.76 10.15 0.90
CA ASP A 50 -3.46 9.99 0.27
C ASP A 50 -3.63 9.97 -1.25
N ASN A 51 -3.07 10.98 -1.94
CA ASN A 51 -3.24 11.17 -3.38
C ASN A 51 -2.41 10.18 -4.22
N THR A 52 -2.13 8.98 -3.71
CA THR A 52 -1.21 8.00 -4.29
C THR A 52 -1.60 7.61 -5.71
N LYS A 53 -2.89 7.38 -5.98
CA LYS A 53 -3.38 7.04 -7.33
C LYS A 53 -3.11 8.18 -8.32
N SER A 54 -3.50 9.40 -7.97
CA SER A 54 -3.29 10.57 -8.81
C SER A 54 -1.81 10.80 -9.08
N THR A 55 -0.95 10.57 -8.08
CA THR A 55 0.50 10.68 -8.24
C THR A 55 1.09 9.63 -9.17
N TRP A 56 0.59 8.38 -9.12
CA TRP A 56 0.98 7.36 -10.10
C TRP A 56 0.54 7.73 -11.51
N LEU A 57 -0.72 8.13 -11.68
CA LEU A 57 -1.26 8.51 -13.00
C LEU A 57 -0.51 9.72 -13.58
N LEU A 58 -0.23 10.73 -12.75
CA LEU A 58 0.53 11.91 -13.16
C LEU A 58 1.97 11.55 -13.49
N GLY A 59 2.63 10.74 -12.67
CA GLY A 59 4.01 10.28 -12.92
C GLY A 59 4.12 9.49 -14.22
N ILE A 60 3.18 8.57 -14.49
CA ILE A 60 3.12 7.82 -15.74
C ILE A 60 2.77 8.75 -16.92
N GLY A 61 1.89 9.73 -16.73
CA GLY A 61 1.53 10.70 -17.78
C GLY A 61 2.71 11.60 -18.18
N VAL A 62 3.40 12.18 -17.20
CA VAL A 62 4.58 13.06 -17.41
C VAL A 62 5.72 12.28 -18.05
N SER A 63 5.85 10.98 -17.78
CA SER A 63 6.93 10.17 -18.34
C SER A 63 6.88 9.99 -19.86
N TYR A 64 5.75 10.28 -20.52
CA TYR A 64 5.65 10.34 -21.98
C TYR A 64 6.34 11.58 -22.59
N LEU A 65 6.59 12.61 -21.79
CA LEU A 65 7.30 13.81 -22.23
C LEU A 65 8.82 13.64 -22.22
N ILE A 66 9.31 12.61 -21.53
CA ILE A 66 10.74 12.34 -21.36
C ILE A 66 11.09 11.13 -22.22
N PRO A 67 12.13 11.20 -23.08
CA PRO A 67 12.61 10.03 -23.81
C PRO A 67 12.89 8.86 -22.84
N PHE A 68 12.32 7.70 -23.13
CA PHE A 68 12.39 6.49 -22.28
C PHE A 68 11.72 6.59 -20.89
N GLY A 69 11.08 7.70 -20.54
CA GLY A 69 10.40 7.86 -19.26
C GLY A 69 9.29 6.82 -19.07
N PHE A 70 8.49 6.57 -20.10
CA PHE A 70 7.42 5.56 -20.09
C PHE A 70 7.94 4.14 -19.83
N LEU A 71 9.16 3.82 -20.31
CA LEU A 71 9.77 2.50 -20.11
C LEU A 71 10.15 2.34 -18.63
N VAL A 72 10.88 3.33 -18.08
CA VAL A 72 11.33 3.31 -16.68
C VAL A 72 10.15 3.29 -15.73
N THR A 73 9.19 4.21 -15.91
CA THR A 73 8.00 4.30 -15.05
C THR A 73 7.08 3.09 -15.19
N GLY A 74 6.93 2.54 -16.39
CA GLY A 74 6.19 1.32 -16.62
C GLY A 74 6.83 0.12 -15.91
N ILE A 75 8.14 -0.08 -16.05
CA ILE A 75 8.86 -1.17 -15.35
C ILE A 75 8.73 -0.99 -13.83
N TYR A 76 8.87 0.23 -13.34
CA TYR A 76 8.73 0.55 -11.92
C TYR A 76 7.32 0.27 -11.40
N TRP A 77 6.27 0.58 -12.17
CA TRP A 77 4.89 0.23 -11.84
C TRP A 77 4.72 -1.28 -11.66
N PHE A 78 5.17 -2.10 -12.60
CA PHE A 78 4.99 -3.55 -12.51
C PHE A 78 5.87 -4.21 -11.44
N ARG A 79 7.09 -3.70 -11.21
CA ARG A 79 8.02 -4.27 -10.22
C ARG A 79 7.70 -3.86 -8.80
N THR A 80 7.24 -2.64 -8.58
CA THR A 80 7.06 -2.06 -7.24
C THR A 80 5.59 -1.80 -6.94
N GLY A 81 4.90 -1.02 -7.78
CA GLY A 81 3.50 -0.65 -7.57
C GLY A 81 2.58 -1.88 -7.49
N LYS A 82 2.50 -2.63 -8.60
CA LYS A 82 1.63 -3.80 -8.73
C LYS A 82 2.07 -4.98 -7.85
N ARG A 83 3.38 -5.17 -7.68
CA ARG A 83 3.90 -6.25 -6.82
C ARG A 83 3.50 -6.05 -5.36
N SER A 84 3.60 -4.83 -4.84
CA SER A 84 3.14 -4.51 -3.48
C SER A 84 1.66 -4.80 -3.29
N LEU A 85 0.82 -4.56 -4.30
CA LEU A 85 -0.60 -4.91 -4.21
C LEU A 85 -0.83 -6.41 -3.93
N HIS A 86 0.02 -7.29 -4.48
CA HIS A 86 -0.05 -8.72 -4.23
C HIS A 86 0.52 -9.12 -2.86
N GLU A 87 1.54 -8.41 -2.38
CA GLU A 87 2.26 -8.76 -1.13
C GLU A 87 1.60 -8.16 0.12
N THR A 88 1.10 -6.92 0.05
CA THR A 88 0.58 -6.15 1.20
C THR A 88 -0.90 -5.79 1.07
N GLY A 89 -1.52 -6.04 -0.09
CA GLY A 89 -2.90 -5.63 -0.38
C GLY A 89 -3.05 -4.16 -0.76
N VAL A 90 -1.94 -3.39 -0.80
CA VAL A 90 -1.94 -1.96 -1.17
C VAL A 90 -0.81 -1.68 -2.17
N VAL A 91 -1.10 -0.87 -3.17
CA VAL A 91 -0.13 -0.39 -4.16
C VAL A 91 0.95 0.44 -3.45
N ALA A 92 2.22 0.15 -3.75
CA ALA A 92 3.32 0.93 -3.21
C ALA A 92 3.25 2.39 -3.66
N ARG A 93 3.53 3.33 -2.76
CA ARG A 93 3.64 4.74 -3.10
C ARG A 93 4.86 4.95 -4.01
N PRO A 94 4.75 5.72 -5.09
CA PRO A 94 5.89 5.98 -5.94
C PRO A 94 6.85 6.94 -5.21
N PHE A 95 8.14 6.85 -5.49
CA PHE A 95 9.15 7.69 -4.80
C PHE A 95 8.92 9.20 -5.00
N TRP A 96 8.26 9.60 -6.09
CA TRP A 96 7.92 11.00 -6.38
C TRP A 96 6.65 11.50 -5.66
N ALA A 97 5.96 10.68 -4.86
CA ALA A 97 4.82 11.11 -4.04
C ALA A 97 5.21 11.81 -2.74
N GLY A 98 6.51 11.85 -2.42
CA GLY A 98 6.98 12.38 -1.14
C GLY A 98 6.49 11.55 0.05
N PRO A 99 6.65 12.06 1.28
CA PRO A 99 6.20 11.37 2.50
C PRO A 99 4.68 11.11 2.53
N PRO A 100 4.20 10.13 3.31
CA PRO A 100 2.78 9.93 3.56
C PRO A 100 2.14 11.20 4.12
N LYS A 101 0.99 11.58 3.56
CA LYS A 101 0.24 12.73 4.07
C LYS A 101 -0.41 12.34 5.40
N PRO A 102 -0.34 13.19 6.44
CA PRO A 102 -1.08 12.94 7.66
C PRO A 102 -2.58 12.93 7.36
N MET A 103 -3.33 12.14 8.12
CA MET A 103 -4.78 12.15 8.04
C MET A 103 -5.26 13.58 8.32
N PRO A 104 -6.14 14.17 7.48
CA PRO A 104 -6.77 15.43 7.80
C PRO A 104 -7.45 15.31 9.16
N MET A 105 -7.12 16.19 10.10
CA MET A 105 -7.90 16.29 11.33
C MET A 105 -9.35 16.54 10.92
N ALA A 106 -10.27 15.67 11.34
CA ALA A 106 -11.67 15.94 11.16
C ALA A 106 -11.95 17.35 11.71
N PRO A 107 -12.77 18.17 11.03
CA PRO A 107 -13.21 19.44 11.61
C PRO A 107 -13.74 19.11 13.00
N SER A 108 -13.12 19.68 14.02
CA SER A 108 -13.68 19.66 15.36
C SER A 108 -15.03 20.35 15.23
N TYR A 109 -16.10 19.58 15.07
CA TYR A 109 -17.43 20.11 15.24
C TYR A 109 -17.42 20.81 16.60
N PRO A 110 -17.81 22.09 16.68
CA PRO A 110 -17.98 22.71 17.98
C PRO A 110 -18.88 21.78 18.80
N PRO A 111 -18.58 21.56 20.09
CA PRO A 111 -19.42 20.72 20.93
C PRO A 111 -20.87 21.16 20.74
N PRO A 112 -21.83 20.22 20.60
CA PRO A 112 -23.22 20.58 20.42
C PRO A 112 -23.56 21.58 21.52
N TYR A 113 -24.01 22.76 21.10
CA TYR A 113 -24.37 23.86 22.00
C TYR A 113 -25.20 23.26 23.13
N ALA A 114 -24.63 23.22 24.33
CA ALA A 114 -25.37 22.82 25.50
C ALA A 114 -26.56 23.76 25.55
N GLY A 115 -27.76 23.22 25.35
CA GLY A 115 -28.99 23.97 25.48
C GLY A 115 -28.99 24.71 26.84
N PRO A 116 -29.77 25.80 26.94
CA PRO A 116 -29.78 26.63 28.14
C PRO A 116 -29.96 25.77 29.41
N PRO A 117 -29.25 26.10 30.51
CA PRO A 117 -29.20 25.27 31.70
C PRO A 117 -30.61 25.05 32.24
N THR A 118 -31.07 23.80 32.20
CA THR A 118 -32.22 23.37 33.00
C THR A 118 -31.79 23.37 34.46
N TYR A 119 -32.33 24.32 35.24
CA TYR A 119 -32.24 24.33 36.69
C TYR A 119 -32.82 23.01 37.23
N GLY A 120 -31.96 22.08 37.62
CA GLY A 120 -32.36 20.86 38.32
C GLY A 120 -32.80 21.18 39.76
N PRO A 121 -33.72 20.40 40.34
CA PRO A 121 -34.14 20.55 41.73
C PRO A 121 -33.01 20.16 42.73
N PRO A 122 -33.06 20.65 43.98
CA PRO A 122 -31.96 20.65 44.95
C PRO A 122 -31.52 19.25 45.45
N PRO A 123 -30.33 19.13 46.06
CA PRO A 123 -29.64 17.86 46.26
C PRO A 123 -30.23 17.05 47.43
N GLY A 124 -30.69 15.84 47.13
CA GLY A 124 -31.14 14.85 48.11
C GLY A 124 -30.08 13.79 48.41
N SER A 125 -29.70 13.71 49.69
CA SER A 125 -29.07 12.65 50.51
C SER A 125 -28.08 11.61 49.89
N PRO A 126 -26.96 11.29 50.59
CA PRO A 126 -26.03 10.24 50.18
C PRO A 126 -26.49 8.85 50.64
N GLN A 127 -26.45 7.84 49.76
CA GLN A 127 -26.49 6.42 50.17
C GLN A 127 -25.86 5.49 49.10
N PRO A 128 -25.48 4.24 49.45
CA PRO A 128 -24.14 3.66 49.19
C PRO A 128 -24.17 2.59 48.08
N GLY A 129 -23.01 2.27 47.48
CA GLY A 129 -22.86 1.15 46.52
C GLY A 129 -22.92 -0.24 47.17
N PRO A 130 -22.47 -1.34 46.52
CA PRO A 130 -22.15 -1.61 45.11
C PRO A 130 -22.95 -2.82 44.54
N GLY A 131 -23.00 -2.98 43.21
CA GLY A 131 -23.62 -4.15 42.55
C GLY A 131 -22.76 -4.68 41.39
N PRO A 132 -22.52 -6.00 41.27
CA PRO A 132 -21.62 -6.58 40.27
C PRO A 132 -22.33 -7.08 38.99
N SER A 133 -21.62 -6.94 37.87
CA SER A 133 -21.57 -7.80 36.67
C SER A 133 -22.85 -8.10 35.86
N GLY A 134 -22.90 -7.59 34.62
CA GLY A 134 -23.86 -8.06 33.60
C GLY A 134 -23.51 -7.63 32.16
N TYR A 135 -22.72 -8.46 31.47
CA TYR A 135 -22.60 -8.68 30.02
C TYR A 135 -22.89 -7.52 29.03
N GLY A 136 -21.83 -6.94 28.46
CA GLY A 136 -21.84 -6.26 27.17
C GLY A 136 -20.80 -6.89 26.21
N PRO A 137 -21.07 -7.02 24.90
CA PRO A 137 -20.16 -7.62 23.93
C PRO A 137 -18.88 -6.77 23.71
N PRO A 138 -17.76 -7.37 23.26
CA PRO A 138 -16.46 -6.71 23.23
C PRO A 138 -16.45 -5.50 22.29
N ALA A 139 -16.20 -4.32 22.87
CA ALA A 139 -15.78 -3.15 22.14
C ALA A 139 -14.42 -3.42 21.52
N TYR A 140 -14.36 -3.53 20.19
CA TYR A 140 -13.12 -3.36 19.44
C TYR A 140 -12.64 -1.92 19.63
N GLY A 141 -11.89 -1.68 20.70
CA GLY A 141 -11.16 -0.44 20.88
C GLY A 141 -10.06 -0.31 19.80
N PRO A 142 -9.78 0.90 19.30
CA PRO A 142 -8.62 1.13 18.45
C PRO A 142 -7.35 0.83 19.25
N GLN A 143 -6.48 -0.01 18.69
CA GLN A 143 -5.12 -0.23 19.21
C GLN A 143 -4.39 1.13 19.28
N PRO A 144 -3.71 1.46 20.40
CA PRO A 144 -2.85 2.63 20.44
C PRO A 144 -1.67 2.40 19.49
N TYR A 145 -1.61 3.16 18.40
CA TYR A 145 -0.36 3.34 17.68
C TYR A 145 0.59 4.09 18.60
N THR A 146 1.64 3.40 19.07
CA THR A 146 2.80 4.04 19.66
C THR A 146 3.48 4.90 18.58
N PRO A 147 3.66 6.22 18.79
CA PRO A 147 4.47 7.02 17.90
C PRO A 147 5.94 6.61 18.05
N ALA A 148 6.57 6.18 16.97
CA ALA A 148 8.02 6.09 16.91
C ALA A 148 8.58 7.52 17.00
N THR A 149 9.23 7.81 18.12
CA THR A 149 10.02 9.00 18.36
C THR A 149 11.24 9.02 17.44
N GLY A 150 11.35 10.07 16.63
CA GLY A 150 12.63 10.63 16.18
C GLY A 150 12.69 12.09 16.64
N PRO A 151 13.88 12.65 16.94
CA PRO A 151 14.86 12.83 15.86
C PRO A 151 16.32 12.48 16.17
N TYR A 152 16.66 11.95 17.36
CA TYR A 152 18.00 11.45 17.67
C TYR A 152 17.91 10.34 18.72
N GLY A 153 18.04 9.09 18.29
CA GLY A 153 18.11 7.94 19.17
C GLY A 153 18.44 6.71 18.34
N MET A 154 19.72 6.31 18.34
CA MET A 154 20.05 4.93 17.99
C MET A 154 19.45 4.02 19.08
N PRO A 155 18.62 3.01 18.75
CA PRO A 155 18.48 1.84 19.59
C PRO A 155 19.63 0.86 19.29
N PRO A 156 20.02 0.04 20.28
CA PRO A 156 21.23 -0.77 20.24
C PRO A 156 21.14 -1.89 19.19
N GLU A 157 22.30 -2.20 18.62
CA GLU A 157 22.60 -3.44 17.94
C GLU A 157 22.32 -4.64 18.88
N SER A 158 21.24 -5.39 18.63
CA SER A 158 21.10 -6.84 18.89
C SER A 158 19.62 -7.28 18.85
N GLY A 159 19.27 -8.12 17.87
CA GLY A 159 17.98 -8.80 17.81
C GLY A 159 17.37 -8.79 16.41
N ALA A 160 17.83 -9.68 15.54
CA ALA A 160 17.11 -9.97 14.30
C ALA A 160 15.65 -10.35 14.63
N PRO A 161 14.65 -9.89 13.85
CA PRO A 161 13.29 -10.40 13.96
C PRO A 161 13.32 -11.91 13.74
N GLN A 162 12.95 -12.67 14.77
CA GLN A 162 12.73 -14.10 14.64
C GLN A 162 11.63 -14.30 13.59
N PRO A 163 11.84 -15.15 12.56
CA PRO A 163 10.76 -15.46 11.64
C PRO A 163 9.57 -16.05 12.41
N PRO A 164 8.33 -15.73 12.03
CA PRO A 164 7.18 -16.38 12.64
C PRO A 164 7.32 -17.90 12.50
N PRO A 165 6.90 -18.70 13.51
CA PRO A 165 6.93 -20.15 13.40
C PRO A 165 6.15 -20.54 12.14
N ALA A 166 6.77 -21.36 11.31
CA ALA A 166 6.15 -21.88 10.09
C ALA A 166 4.78 -22.44 10.46
N SER A 167 3.72 -21.83 9.94
CA SER A 167 2.38 -22.35 10.03
C SER A 167 2.41 -23.75 9.43
N ARG A 168 2.24 -24.74 10.31
CA ARG A 168 2.13 -26.15 9.93
C ARG A 168 1.05 -26.23 8.84
N PRO A 169 1.32 -26.84 7.67
CA PRO A 169 0.27 -27.02 6.69
C PRO A 169 -0.88 -27.79 7.35
N PRO A 170 -2.15 -27.44 7.04
CA PRO A 170 -3.28 -28.23 7.49
C PRO A 170 -3.06 -29.68 7.06
N SER A 171 -3.17 -30.59 8.02
CA SER A 171 -3.10 -32.03 7.75
C SER A 171 -4.03 -32.36 6.60
N ALA A 172 -3.51 -33.10 5.61
CA ALA A 172 -4.28 -33.56 4.47
C ALA A 172 -5.59 -34.23 4.94
N PRO A 173 -6.70 -34.09 4.20
CA PRO A 173 -7.93 -34.81 4.49
C PRO A 173 -7.62 -36.31 4.61
N GLN A 174 -7.91 -36.89 5.77
CA GLN A 174 -7.84 -38.34 5.94
C GLN A 174 -8.77 -38.98 4.89
N ALA A 175 -8.20 -39.84 4.06
CA ALA A 175 -8.98 -40.62 3.11
C ALA A 175 -10.00 -41.49 3.88
N PRO A 176 -11.25 -41.59 3.39
CA PRO A 176 -12.23 -42.47 3.99
C PRO A 176 -11.74 -43.93 3.94
N PRO A 177 -12.02 -44.75 4.97
CA PRO A 177 -11.61 -46.14 4.99
C PRO A 177 -12.24 -46.91 3.82
N ASP A 178 -11.42 -47.72 3.16
CA ASP A 178 -11.84 -48.57 2.05
C ASP A 178 -12.88 -49.59 2.53
N PRO A 179 -14.10 -49.60 1.96
CA PRO A 179 -15.14 -50.56 2.34
C PRO A 179 -14.84 -52.02 1.95
N ARG A 180 -13.69 -52.31 1.31
CA ARG A 180 -13.32 -53.65 0.84
C ARG A 180 -12.46 -54.47 1.79
N SER A 181 -12.19 -54.00 3.00
CA SER A 181 -11.36 -54.74 3.97
C SER A 181 -12.15 -55.56 5.01
N ARG A 182 -13.31 -56.11 4.64
CA ARG A 182 -14.02 -57.12 5.44
C ARG A 182 -14.18 -58.40 4.66
#